data_AF-A0A1G8IQL8-F1
#
_entry.id   AF-A0A1G8IQL8-F1
#
_cell.length_a   1.000
_cell.length_b   1.000
_cell.length_c   1.000
_cell.angle_alpha   90.00
_cell.angle_beta   90.00
_cell.angle_gamma   90.00
#
_symmetry.space_group_name_H-M   'P 1'
#
loop_
_entity.id
_entity.type
_entity.pdbx_description
1 polymer ?
#
loop_
_entity_poly.entity_id
_entity_poly.type
_entity_poly.pdbx_seq_one_letter_code
_entity_poly.pdbx_strand_id
1 'polypeptide(L)'
;MPAYPKQGSLIAFPVGIRTDITFLIDGETLSVGKDGVIRYVLVIVSAQGARNVSFEGMRCQTGERRLYATGRSDGTWSMARSDQWVKVRGSRSSHHVELFLNYFCTIGAPAIVTPEAARRVLLKGGAVEGAR
;
A
#
# COMPACT_ATOMS: atom_id res chain seq x y z
N MET A 1 -0.95 -14.23 -9.16
CA MET A 1 -1.01 -13.54 -7.86
C MET A 1 0.39 -13.39 -7.32
N PRO A 2 0.71 -12.35 -6.53
CA PRO A 2 2.01 -12.24 -5.88
C PRO A 2 2.21 -13.39 -4.89
N ALA A 3 3.48 -13.64 -4.52
CA ALA A 3 3.79 -14.50 -3.39
C ALA A 3 3.12 -13.94 -2.11
N TYR A 4 2.77 -14.83 -1.18
CA TYR A 4 2.24 -14.39 0.10
C TYR A 4 3.34 -13.71 0.93
N PRO A 5 3.03 -12.60 1.62
CA PRO A 5 4.05 -11.76 2.24
C PRO A 5 4.77 -12.43 3.40
N LYS A 6 6.09 -12.26 3.45
CA LYS A 6 6.99 -12.77 4.50
C LYS A 6 7.36 -11.66 5.46
N GLN A 7 7.56 -12.00 6.74
CA GLN A 7 7.86 -10.99 7.76
C GLN A 7 9.08 -10.12 7.42
N GLY A 8 10.14 -10.70 6.84
CA GLY A 8 11.38 -9.99 6.52
C GLY A 8 11.28 -8.98 5.37
N SER A 9 10.20 -9.01 4.58
CA SER A 9 9.99 -8.08 3.45
C SER A 9 9.01 -6.96 3.77
N LEU A 10 8.42 -6.96 4.97
CA LEU A 10 7.43 -5.96 5.37
C LEU A 10 8.08 -4.64 5.77
N ILE A 11 7.57 -3.55 5.18
CA ILE A 11 7.99 -2.19 5.45
C ILE A 11 6.80 -1.46 6.07
N ALA A 12 6.96 -0.97 7.30
CA ALA A 12 5.91 -0.23 7.99
C ALA A 12 5.76 1.17 7.39
N PHE A 13 4.52 1.66 7.32
CA PHE A 13 4.24 3.06 7.01
C PHE A 13 3.27 3.63 8.06
N PRO A 14 3.63 4.71 8.77
CA PRO A 14 2.74 5.35 9.73
C PRO A 14 1.47 5.88 9.06
N VAL A 15 0.33 5.80 9.77
CA VAL A 15 -0.96 6.36 9.32
C VAL A 15 -1.57 7.19 10.45
N GLY A 16 -1.43 8.52 10.35
CA GLY A 16 -1.87 9.43 11.40
C GLY A 16 -1.23 9.12 12.77
N ILE A 17 -2.01 9.25 13.85
CA ILE A 17 -1.56 9.04 15.24
C ILE A 17 -2.02 7.65 15.75
N ARG A 18 -2.21 6.68 14.85
CA ARG A 18 -2.67 5.34 15.26
C ARG A 18 -1.53 4.53 15.88
N THR A 19 -1.77 3.99 17.06
CA THR A 19 -0.81 3.16 17.82
C THR A 19 -1.29 1.72 18.00
N ASP A 20 -2.58 1.45 17.77
CA ASP A 20 -3.24 0.16 17.93
C ASP A 20 -3.29 -0.68 16.64
N ILE A 21 -2.93 -0.07 15.50
CA ILE A 21 -2.93 -0.72 14.19
C ILE A 21 -1.61 -0.41 13.48
N THR A 22 -0.93 -1.47 13.04
CA THR A 22 0.28 -1.37 12.21
C THR A 22 -0.08 -1.62 10.75
N PHE A 23 0.39 -0.74 9.86
CA PHE A 23 0.20 -0.86 8.42
C PHE A 23 1.56 -1.12 7.75
N LEU A 24 1.60 -2.15 6.90
CA LEU A 24 2.84 -2.65 6.31
C LEU A 24 2.62 -2.91 4.82
N ILE A 25 3.63 -2.62 4.01
CA ILE A 25 3.69 -3.03 2.60
C ILE A 25 4.75 -4.12 2.46
N ASP A 26 4.44 -5.17 1.72
CA ASP A 26 5.46 -6.14 1.31
C ASP A 26 6.30 -5.58 0.16
N GLY A 27 7.53 -5.19 0.49
CA GLY A 27 8.45 -4.55 -0.43
C GLY A 27 8.93 -5.45 -1.58
N GLU A 28 8.87 -6.77 -1.44
CA GLU A 28 9.28 -7.72 -2.50
C GLU A 28 8.19 -7.92 -3.56
N THR A 29 6.93 -7.65 -3.22
CA THR A 29 5.79 -7.81 -4.13
C THR A 29 5.43 -6.55 -4.90
N LEU A 30 6.11 -5.43 -4.61
CA LEU A 30 5.90 -4.16 -5.28
C LEU A 30 6.16 -4.31 -6.78
N SER A 31 5.24 -3.77 -7.58
CA SER A 31 5.42 -3.65 -9.02
C SER A 31 4.76 -2.40 -9.55
N VAL A 32 5.31 -1.84 -10.61
CA VAL A 32 4.70 -0.74 -11.37
C VAL A 32 4.50 -1.22 -12.78
N GLY A 33 3.23 -1.33 -13.20
CA GLY A 33 2.91 -1.78 -14.55
C GLY A 33 3.08 -0.68 -15.59
N LYS A 34 3.12 -1.07 -16.87
CA LYS A 34 3.11 -0.12 -18.00
C LYS A 34 1.86 0.77 -18.02
N ASP A 35 0.81 0.35 -17.33
CA ASP A 35 -0.43 1.09 -17.10
C ASP A 35 -0.30 2.17 -16.01
N GLY A 36 0.90 2.35 -15.43
CA GLY A 36 1.17 3.31 -14.37
C GLY A 36 0.55 2.93 -13.02
N VAL A 37 0.04 1.70 -12.87
CA VAL A 37 -0.54 1.22 -11.63
C VAL A 37 0.56 0.65 -10.73
N ILE A 38 0.63 1.19 -9.52
CA ILE A 38 1.47 0.67 -8.44
C ILE A 38 0.70 -0.45 -7.76
N ARG A 39 1.20 -1.67 -7.85
CA ARG A 39 0.58 -2.87 -7.24
C ARG A 39 1.39 -3.28 -6.03
N TYR A 40 0.70 -3.55 -4.93
CA TYR A 40 1.32 -3.82 -3.64
C TYR A 40 0.49 -4.81 -2.83
N VAL A 41 1.15 -5.55 -1.95
CA VAL A 41 0.50 -6.29 -0.88
C VAL A 41 0.51 -5.44 0.38
N LEU A 42 -0.68 -5.17 0.92
CA LEU A 42 -0.90 -4.48 2.18
C LEU A 42 -1.17 -5.50 3.28
N VAL A 43 -0.48 -5.35 4.40
CA VAL A 43 -0.68 -6.12 5.62
C VAL A 43 -1.07 -5.17 6.74
N ILE A 44 -2.21 -5.42 7.36
CA ILE A 44 -2.73 -4.65 8.50
C ILE A 44 -2.76 -5.59 9.70
N VAL A 45 -2.11 -5.18 10.79
CA VAL A 45 -2.04 -5.95 12.04
C VAL A 45 -2.63 -5.11 13.17
N SER A 46 -3.65 -5.63 13.86
CA SER A 46 -4.14 -4.99 15.09
C SER A 46 -3.28 -5.36 16.29
N ALA A 47 -3.35 -4.57 17.36
CA ALA A 47 -2.68 -4.85 18.62
C ALA A 47 -3.08 -6.22 19.23
N GLN A 48 -4.26 -6.74 18.91
CA GLN A 48 -4.75 -8.04 19.34
C GLN A 48 -4.29 -9.20 18.42
N GLY A 49 -3.46 -8.92 17.42
CA GLY A 49 -2.89 -9.92 16.51
C GLY A 49 -3.76 -10.26 15.31
N ALA A 50 -4.89 -9.58 15.11
CA ALA A 50 -5.70 -9.79 13.91
C ALA A 50 -4.93 -9.29 12.68
N ARG A 51 -4.74 -10.16 11.69
CA ARG A 51 -3.95 -9.87 10.49
C ARG A 51 -4.81 -9.93 9.24
N ASN A 52 -4.93 -8.79 8.57
CA ASN A 52 -5.58 -8.68 7.28
C ASN A 52 -4.53 -8.48 6.18
N VAL A 53 -4.67 -9.21 5.07
CA VAL A 53 -3.79 -9.08 3.91
C VAL A 53 -4.62 -8.80 2.68
N SER A 54 -4.20 -7.83 1.87
CA SER A 54 -4.82 -7.52 0.59
C SER A 54 -3.76 -7.33 -0.49
N PHE A 55 -4.09 -7.75 -1.71
CA PHE A 55 -3.34 -7.37 -2.91
C PHE A 55 -4.14 -6.29 -3.64
N GLU A 56 -3.52 -5.13 -3.82
CA GLU A 56 -4.19 -3.92 -4.28
C GLU A 56 -3.40 -3.23 -5.39
N GLY A 57 -4.07 -2.34 -6.11
CA GLY A 57 -3.48 -1.44 -7.08
C GLY A 57 -3.87 0.00 -6.78
N MET A 58 -2.94 0.93 -6.94
CA MET A 58 -3.17 2.37 -6.86
C MET A 58 -2.79 3.02 -8.19
N ARG A 59 -3.69 3.85 -8.70
CA ARG A 59 -3.54 4.61 -9.95
C ARG A 59 -3.48 6.09 -9.61
N CYS A 60 -2.28 6.65 -9.69
CA CYS A 60 -2.05 8.04 -9.31
C CYS A 60 -2.78 9.03 -10.23
N GLN A 61 -2.85 8.77 -11.53
CA GLN A 61 -3.44 9.70 -12.51
C GLN A 61 -4.92 10.00 -12.24
N THR A 62 -5.67 9.03 -11.72
CA THR A 62 -7.12 9.18 -11.48
C THR A 62 -7.49 9.22 -10.01
N GLY A 63 -6.52 9.08 -9.10
CA GLY A 63 -6.77 9.03 -7.66
C GLY A 63 -7.63 7.83 -7.26
N GLU A 64 -7.35 6.66 -7.83
CA GLU A 64 -8.15 5.45 -7.64
C GLU A 64 -7.32 4.31 -7.09
N ARG A 65 -7.99 3.42 -6.36
CA ARG A 65 -7.46 2.15 -5.94
C ARG A 65 -8.36 1.01 -6.40
N ARG A 66 -7.82 -0.19 -6.39
CA ARG A 66 -8.54 -1.42 -6.70
C ARG A 66 -8.06 -2.54 -5.80
N LEU A 67 -9.00 -3.33 -5.29
CA LEU A 67 -8.70 -4.57 -4.59
C LEU A 67 -8.68 -5.72 -5.61
N TYR A 68 -7.57 -6.46 -5.69
CA TYR A 68 -7.46 -7.63 -6.56
C TYR A 68 -7.76 -8.93 -5.81
N ALA A 69 -7.29 -9.04 -4.56
CA ALA A 69 -7.49 -10.23 -3.74
C ALA A 69 -7.33 -9.91 -2.24
N THR A 70 -7.91 -10.77 -1.40
CA THR A 70 -7.64 -10.84 0.03
C THR A 70 -6.88 -12.11 0.36
N GLY A 71 -5.93 -12.02 1.28
CA GLY A 71 -5.16 -13.16 1.75
C GLY A 71 -5.91 -13.95 2.83
N ARG A 72 -5.71 -15.26 2.86
CA ARG A 72 -6.19 -16.17 3.90
C ARG A 72 -5.07 -16.49 4.89
N SER A 73 -5.43 -17.09 6.03
CA SER A 73 -4.48 -17.53 7.06
C SER A 73 -3.58 -18.68 6.62
N ASP A 74 -4.02 -19.48 5.64
CA ASP A 74 -3.26 -20.57 5.03
C ASP A 74 -2.23 -20.10 3.98
N GLY A 75 -2.08 -18.79 3.79
CA GLY A 75 -1.16 -18.21 2.81
C GLY A 75 -1.70 -18.17 1.39
N THR A 76 -2.97 -18.52 1.15
CA THR A 76 -3.59 -18.47 -0.18
C THR A 76 -4.33 -17.15 -0.42
N TRP A 77 -4.71 -16.92 -1.68
CA TRP A 77 -5.47 -15.75 -2.10
C TRP A 77 -6.92 -16.08 -2.41
N SER A 78 -7.83 -15.20 -1.99
CA SER A 78 -9.22 -15.14 -2.45
C SER A 78 -9.36 -13.97 -3.41
N MET A 79 -9.77 -14.22 -4.66
CA MET A 79 -10.06 -13.15 -5.61
C MET A 79 -11.10 -12.19 -5.05
N ALA A 80 -10.90 -10.90 -5.29
CA ALA A 80 -11.93 -9.91 -5.03
C ALA A 80 -13.16 -10.21 -5.91
N ARG A 81 -14.35 -10.13 -5.32
CA ARG A 81 -15.61 -10.31 -6.07
C ARG A 81 -15.90 -9.17 -7.04
N SER A 82 -15.29 -8.00 -6.80
CA SER A 82 -15.45 -6.80 -7.61
C SER A 82 -14.10 -6.37 -8.17
N ASP A 83 -14.08 -6.07 -9.47
CA ASP A 83 -12.93 -5.60 -10.25
C ASP A 83 -12.85 -4.05 -10.27
N GLN A 84 -13.78 -3.37 -9.60
CA GLN A 84 -13.98 -1.93 -9.78
C GLN A 84 -12.85 -1.07 -9.21
N TRP A 85 -12.48 -0.04 -9.97
CA TRP A 85 -11.69 1.07 -9.48
C TRP A 85 -12.56 1.96 -8.61
N VAL A 86 -12.08 2.27 -7.41
CA VAL A 86 -12.77 3.15 -6.46
C VAL A 86 -11.89 4.34 -6.14
N LYS A 87 -12.48 5.53 -6.05
CA LYS A 87 -11.75 6.75 -5.67
C LYS A 87 -11.11 6.56 -4.30
N VAL A 88 -9.86 6.99 -4.17
CA VAL A 88 -9.20 7.15 -2.87
C VAL A 88 -9.91 8.30 -2.16
N ARG A 89 -10.64 7.98 -1.10
CA ARG A 89 -11.42 8.93 -0.29
C ARG A 89 -11.26 8.58 1.19
N GLY A 90 -11.46 9.57 2.05
CA GLY A 90 -11.40 9.43 3.50
C GLY A 90 -10.73 10.63 4.16
N SER A 91 -10.62 10.57 5.49
CA SER A 91 -9.85 11.52 6.28
C SER A 91 -8.35 11.21 6.21
N ARG A 92 -7.52 12.06 6.85
CA ARG A 92 -6.08 11.80 7.07
C ARG A 92 -5.80 10.55 7.92
N SER A 93 -6.81 9.94 8.55
CA SER A 93 -6.69 8.65 9.21
C SER A 93 -7.01 7.47 8.29
N SER A 94 -7.17 7.67 6.97
CA SER A 94 -7.30 6.57 6.00
C SER A 94 -5.93 6.13 5.51
N HIS A 95 -5.60 4.83 5.64
CA HIS A 95 -4.32 4.29 5.17
C HIS A 95 -4.17 4.40 3.64
N HIS A 96 -5.26 4.32 2.89
CA HIS A 96 -5.23 4.55 1.44
C HIS A 96 -4.94 6.02 1.10
N VAL A 97 -5.49 6.96 1.87
CA VAL A 97 -5.21 8.40 1.69
C VAL A 97 -3.76 8.69 2.03
N GLU A 98 -3.24 8.11 3.12
CA GLU A 98 -1.85 8.23 3.53
C GLU A 98 -0.89 7.72 2.45
N LEU A 99 -1.09 6.47 1.98
CA LEU A 99 -0.28 5.90 0.88
C LEU A 99 -0.34 6.76 -0.37
N PHE A 100 -1.52 7.26 -0.73
CA PHE A 100 -1.69 8.09 -1.92
C PHE A 100 -0.94 9.42 -1.81
N LEU A 101 -1.19 10.20 -0.75
CA LEU A 101 -0.68 11.56 -0.63
C LEU A 101 0.80 11.61 -0.26
N ASN A 102 1.26 10.71 0.61
CA ASN A 102 2.56 10.84 1.27
C ASN A 102 3.60 9.82 0.78
N TYR A 103 3.21 8.83 -0.03
CA TYR A 103 4.14 7.78 -0.49
C TYR A 103 4.16 7.60 -2.00
N PHE A 104 3.01 7.27 -2.60
CA PHE A 104 2.98 6.80 -3.99
C PHE A 104 2.66 7.87 -5.02
N CYS A 105 1.78 8.83 -4.66
CA CYS A 105 1.24 9.82 -5.60
C CYS A 105 1.49 11.26 -5.11
N THR A 106 2.57 11.49 -4.36
CA THR A 106 2.87 12.79 -3.78
C THR A 106 3.05 13.87 -4.84
N ILE A 107 2.25 14.94 -4.72
CA ILE A 107 2.32 16.10 -5.60
C ILE A 107 3.65 16.82 -5.37
N GLY A 108 4.37 17.13 -6.46
CA GLY A 108 5.68 17.81 -6.39
C GLY A 108 6.88 16.87 -6.22
N ALA A 109 6.66 15.57 -6.07
CA ALA A 109 7.71 14.55 -6.12
C ALA A 109 7.77 13.88 -7.51
N PRO A 110 8.93 13.31 -7.92
CA PRO A 110 9.00 12.49 -9.12
C PRO A 110 8.01 11.32 -9.07
N ALA A 111 7.37 11.03 -10.22
CA ALA A 111 6.43 9.93 -10.32
C ALA A 111 7.10 8.58 -10.01
N ILE A 112 6.41 7.74 -9.24
CA ILE A 112 6.85 6.38 -8.92
C ILE A 112 6.58 5.47 -10.12
N VAL A 113 7.62 5.25 -10.93
CA VAL A 113 7.53 4.45 -12.17
C VAL A 113 8.26 3.11 -12.09
N THR A 114 8.96 2.82 -10.99
CA THR A 114 9.61 1.52 -10.74
C THR A 114 9.32 1.01 -9.33
N PRO A 115 9.35 -0.32 -9.11
CA PRO A 115 9.18 -0.89 -7.77
C PRO A 115 10.27 -0.44 -6.79
N GLU A 116 11.50 -0.21 -7.24
CA GLU A 116 12.59 0.28 -6.41
C GLU A 116 12.32 1.70 -5.90
N ALA A 117 11.73 2.56 -6.75
CA ALA A 117 11.32 3.89 -6.34
C ALA A 117 10.20 3.82 -5.28
N ALA A 118 9.20 2.96 -5.48
CA ALA A 118 8.12 2.74 -4.51
C ALA A 118 8.67 2.26 -3.17
N ARG A 119 9.56 1.26 -3.20
CA ARG A 119 10.22 0.70 -2.02
C ARG A 119 11.08 1.75 -1.32
N ARG A 120 11.82 2.57 -2.06
CA ARG A 120 12.67 3.64 -1.51
C ARG A 120 11.85 4.67 -0.76
N VAL A 121 10.70 5.10 -1.29
CA VAL A 121 9.85 6.08 -0.59
C VAL A 121 9.29 5.50 0.71
N LEU A 122 8.87 4.24 0.71
CA LEU A 122 8.42 3.57 1.94
C LEU A 122 9.54 3.49 3.00
N LEU A 123 10.77 3.13 2.59
CA LEU A 123 11.92 3.05 3.50
C LEU A 123 12.36 4.41 4.07
N LYS A 124 12.06 5.50 3.36
CA LYS A 124 12.32 6.89 3.81
C LYS A 124 11.16 7.49 4.62
N GLY A 125 10.15 6.70 4.98
CA GLY A 125 8.99 7.22 5.73
C GLY A 125 8.11 8.18 4.93
N GLY A 126 8.13 8.09 3.59
CA GLY A 126 7.33 8.94 2.71
C GLY A 126 8.08 10.17 2.18
N ALA A 127 7.37 10.98 1.40
CA ALA A 127 7.88 12.20 0.80
C ALA A 127 7.91 13.41 1.77
N VAL A 128 7.52 13.21 3.03
CA VAL A 128 7.36 14.28 4.05
C VAL A 128 8.60 14.41 4.94
N GLU A 129 9.62 13.56 4.77
CA GLU A 129 10.89 13.66 5.49
C GLU A 129 11.75 14.82 4.91
N GLY A 130 11.32 16.05 5.21
CA GLY A 130 11.94 17.30 4.74
C GLY A 130 11.18 18.58 5.08
N ALA A 131 10.00 18.50 5.72
CA ALA A 131 9.23 19.66 6.18
C ALA A 131 9.03 19.66 7.72
N ARG A 132 10.12 19.47 8.46
CA ARG A 132 10.21 19.79 9.88
C ARG A 132 11.35 20.75 10.11
#